data_AF-A0A915LVC0-F1
#
_entry.id   AF-A0A915LVC0-F1
#
_cell.length_a   1.000
_cell.length_b   1.000
_cell.length_c   1.000
_cell.angle_alpha   90.00
_cell.angle_beta   90.00
_cell.angle_gamma   90.00
#
_symmetry.space_group_name_H-M   'P 1'
#
loop_
_entity.id
_entity.type
_entity.pdbx_description
1 polymer ?
#
loop_
_entity_poly.entity_id
_entity_poly.type
_entity_poly.pdbx_seq_one_letter_code
_entity_poly.pdbx_strand_id
1 'polypeptide(L)'
;EAPAPGLSFETRHWLGRTAVNAAAAVKYVGAGTVEFIFDTESDQFYFMEMNTRLQVEHPVTEAITNLDLVEWQFRVAAGEQLPMKQEEIKLIDHAIEARIYAEDSQANFMPTAGTLEYLQFPKNVRVDSGIRQGDEVTVFYDPMIAKIIAKGKTREEAIFKLENALNQTQIGGIFNNVEFVRSCLKHEKFLSGDLYTDFIPEYINELMSLEKENDCYVLLESAIAFVLLDVFGSGHSTWNSISLDEEVFDSEELLGGTSIIDGNPKSPMPGIVEKLLVNVGDKVEKNQSLVALNAMKMEYLIRAPFNAIVDSINCSIGQSVPKNFCLVNLKKIEEE
;
A
#
# COMPACT_ATOMS: atom_id res chain seq x y z
N GLU A 1 2.92 0.95 13.51
CA GLU A 1 3.87 0.33 14.47
C GLU A 1 3.25 0.28 15.87
N ALA A 2 3.71 -0.62 16.75
CA ALA A 2 3.23 -0.72 18.12
C ALA A 2 4.39 -0.94 19.11
N PRO A 3 4.40 -0.26 20.27
CA PRO A 3 3.53 0.87 20.62
C PRO A 3 3.80 2.11 19.73
N ALA A 4 2.90 3.09 19.77
CA ALA A 4 3.14 4.37 19.09
C ALA A 4 4.37 5.08 19.69
N PRO A 5 5.29 5.62 18.86
CA PRO A 5 6.47 6.34 19.33
C PRO A 5 6.06 7.65 20.03
N GLY A 6 6.87 8.13 20.97
CA GLY A 6 6.70 9.43 21.61
C GLY A 6 5.55 9.55 22.64
N LEU A 7 4.66 8.56 22.77
CA LEU A 7 3.56 8.62 23.74
C LEU A 7 3.99 8.21 25.16
N SER A 8 3.73 9.10 26.12
CA SER A 8 3.90 8.83 27.55
C SER A 8 2.99 7.70 28.05
N PHE A 9 3.33 7.16 29.21
CA PHE A 9 2.53 6.11 29.85
C PHE A 9 1.13 6.62 30.23
N GLU A 10 1.05 7.84 30.76
CA GLU A 10 -0.17 8.48 31.23
C GLU A 10 -1.14 8.68 30.06
N THR A 11 -0.66 9.23 28.95
CA THR A 11 -1.44 9.44 27.74
C THR A 11 -1.96 8.11 27.17
N ARG A 12 -1.09 7.11 27.09
CA ARG A 12 -1.46 5.76 26.61
C ARG A 12 -2.50 5.09 27.53
N HIS A 13 -2.34 5.23 28.84
CA HIS A 13 -3.27 4.70 29.81
C HIS A 13 -4.64 5.37 29.71
N TRP A 14 -4.65 6.70 29.54
CA TRP A 14 -5.87 7.46 29.32
C TRP A 14 -6.58 7.03 28.03
N LEU A 15 -5.85 6.90 26.91
CA LEU A 15 -6.39 6.41 25.64
C LEU A 15 -7.00 5.01 25.78
N GLY A 16 -6.26 4.08 26.40
CA GLY A 16 -6.73 2.72 26.62
C GLY A 16 -8.02 2.69 27.44
N ARG A 17 -8.10 3.50 28.51
CA ARG A 17 -9.31 3.59 29.34
C ARG A 17 -10.49 4.20 28.57
N THR A 18 -10.25 5.24 27.76
CA THR A 18 -11.28 5.86 26.92
C THR A 18 -11.81 4.86 25.89
N ALA A 19 -10.93 4.10 25.24
CA ALA A 19 -11.31 3.05 24.30
C ALA A 19 -12.16 1.94 24.94
N VAL A 20 -11.75 1.44 26.12
CA VAL A 20 -12.52 0.42 26.86
C VAL A 20 -13.89 0.97 27.30
N ASN A 21 -13.97 2.23 27.73
CA ASN A 21 -15.23 2.87 28.08
C ASN A 21 -16.17 3.01 26.87
N ALA A 22 -15.64 3.39 25.71
CA ALA A 22 -16.41 3.49 24.46
C ALA A 22 -16.99 2.12 24.06
N ALA A 23 -16.15 1.07 24.11
CA ALA A 23 -16.58 -0.31 23.85
C ALA A 23 -17.67 -0.77 24.84
N ALA A 24 -17.52 -0.48 26.13
CA ALA A 24 -18.49 -0.82 27.16
C ALA A 24 -19.83 -0.09 26.98
N ALA A 25 -19.80 1.18 26.55
CA ALA A 25 -21.00 2.00 26.32
C ALA A 25 -21.92 1.40 25.25
N VAL A 26 -21.33 0.76 24.23
CA VAL A 26 -22.07 0.08 23.15
C VAL A 26 -22.22 -1.43 23.38
N LYS A 27 -21.79 -1.94 24.55
CA LYS A 27 -21.79 -3.37 24.90
C LYS A 27 -21.10 -4.23 23.84
N TYR A 28 -19.96 -3.74 23.35
CA TYR A 28 -19.20 -4.40 22.29
C TYR A 28 -18.71 -5.79 22.73
N VAL A 29 -18.70 -6.74 21.79
CA VAL A 29 -18.24 -8.11 22.00
C VAL A 29 -17.31 -8.50 20.85
N GLY A 30 -16.18 -9.12 21.17
CA GLY A 30 -15.13 -9.49 20.23
C GLY A 30 -13.94 -8.53 20.30
N ALA A 31 -13.03 -8.64 19.32
CA ALA A 31 -11.93 -7.70 19.14
C ALA A 31 -12.37 -6.54 18.23
N GLY A 32 -11.93 -5.33 18.56
CA GLY A 32 -12.22 -4.11 17.81
C GLY A 32 -11.19 -3.04 18.12
N THR A 33 -11.12 -2.03 17.26
CA THR A 33 -10.16 -0.94 17.38
C THR A 33 -10.90 0.38 17.52
N VAL A 34 -10.46 1.22 18.44
CA VAL A 34 -10.91 2.60 18.57
C VAL A 34 -9.81 3.50 18.02
N GLU A 35 -10.16 4.32 17.04
CA GLU A 35 -9.22 5.17 16.33
C GLU A 35 -9.31 6.60 16.84
N PHE A 36 -8.14 7.17 17.09
CA PHE A 36 -7.98 8.54 17.57
C PHE A 36 -7.08 9.31 16.61
N ILE A 37 -7.36 10.61 16.48
CA ILE A 37 -6.44 11.58 15.88
C ILE A 37 -5.72 12.28 17.03
N PHE A 38 -4.39 12.30 16.98
CA PHE A 38 -3.56 13.04 17.93
C PHE A 38 -3.07 14.33 17.29
N ASP A 39 -3.40 15.45 17.90
CA ASP A 39 -2.85 16.75 17.54
C ASP A 39 -1.63 17.04 18.41
N THR A 40 -0.45 17.07 17.79
CA THR A 40 0.84 17.29 18.45
C THR A 40 1.03 18.74 18.91
N GLU A 41 0.30 19.71 18.34
CA GLU A 41 0.38 21.12 18.75
C GLU A 41 -0.40 21.37 20.06
N SER A 42 -1.60 20.81 20.17
CA SER A 42 -2.45 20.96 21.35
C SER A 42 -2.30 19.85 22.39
N ASP A 43 -1.56 18.79 22.07
CA ASP A 43 -1.42 17.56 22.87
C ASP A 43 -2.80 16.95 23.22
N GLN A 44 -3.75 17.04 22.28
CA GLN A 44 -5.11 16.55 22.43
C GLN A 44 -5.41 15.38 21.50
N PHE A 45 -6.25 14.47 21.99
CA PHE A 45 -6.75 13.34 21.23
C PHE A 45 -8.23 13.51 20.94
N TYR A 46 -8.61 13.22 19.71
CA TYR A 46 -9.98 13.26 19.24
C TYR A 46 -10.39 11.87 18.78
N PHE A 47 -11.54 11.40 19.25
CA PHE A 47 -12.13 10.15 18.75
C PHE A 47 -12.53 10.34 17.29
N MET A 48 -12.14 9.39 16.43
CA MET A 48 -12.52 9.38 15.02
C MET A 48 -13.65 8.36 14.81
N GLU A 49 -13.36 7.09 15.05
CA GLU A 49 -14.33 6.01 14.90
C GLU A 49 -13.96 4.76 15.69
N MET A 50 -14.85 3.76 15.67
CA MET A 50 -14.60 2.42 16.22
C MET A 50 -14.87 1.37 15.15
N ASN A 51 -13.81 0.65 14.78
CA ASN A 51 -13.86 -0.46 13.84
C ASN A 51 -14.24 -1.75 14.57
N THR A 52 -15.44 -2.26 14.27
CA THR A 52 -16.09 -3.40 14.93
C THR A 52 -15.68 -4.76 14.35
N ARG A 53 -14.37 -4.90 14.09
CA ARG A 53 -13.74 -6.11 13.54
C ARG A 53 -12.29 -6.18 13.98
N LEU A 54 -11.67 -7.34 13.80
CA LEU A 54 -10.22 -7.46 13.91
C LEU A 54 -9.56 -6.57 12.85
N GLN A 55 -8.59 -5.76 13.26
CA GLN A 55 -7.84 -4.93 12.34
C GLN A 55 -6.78 -5.73 11.60
N VAL A 56 -6.45 -5.30 10.39
CA VAL A 56 -5.47 -5.99 9.55
C VAL A 56 -4.08 -5.98 10.23
N GLU A 57 -3.75 -4.86 10.86
CA GLU A 57 -2.52 -4.58 11.61
C GLU A 57 -2.51 -5.13 13.05
N HIS A 58 -3.45 -5.99 13.44
CA HIS A 58 -3.41 -6.65 14.75
C HIS A 58 -2.10 -7.40 15.09
N PRO A 59 -1.31 -7.94 14.13
CA PRO A 59 -0.07 -8.64 14.46
C PRO A 59 0.97 -7.80 15.23
N VAL A 60 1.01 -6.47 15.04
CA VAL A 60 1.93 -5.64 15.84
C VAL A 60 1.51 -5.58 17.31
N THR A 61 0.20 -5.65 17.59
CA THR A 61 -0.33 -5.74 18.95
C THR A 61 -0.02 -7.10 19.56
N GLU A 62 -0.24 -8.18 18.82
CA GLU A 62 0.10 -9.54 19.24
C GLU A 62 1.60 -9.67 19.55
N ALA A 63 2.45 -9.09 18.69
CA ALA A 63 3.90 -9.14 18.86
C ALA A 63 4.37 -8.53 20.18
N ILE A 64 3.80 -7.40 20.61
CA ILE A 64 4.23 -6.74 21.86
C ILE A 64 3.48 -7.21 23.11
N THR A 65 2.32 -7.85 22.95
CA THR A 65 1.52 -8.38 24.07
C THR A 65 1.74 -9.87 24.31
N ASN A 66 2.27 -10.59 23.32
CA ASN A 66 2.31 -12.06 23.24
C ASN A 66 0.92 -12.71 23.40
N LEU A 67 -0.12 -12.04 22.92
CA LEU A 67 -1.49 -12.55 22.88
C LEU A 67 -1.83 -13.00 21.46
N ASP A 68 -2.69 -14.00 21.35
CA ASP A 68 -3.35 -14.37 20.10
C ASP A 68 -4.78 -13.81 20.14
N LEU A 69 -5.01 -12.74 19.39
CA LEU A 69 -6.29 -12.03 19.38
C LEU A 69 -7.36 -12.87 18.68
N VAL A 70 -6.99 -13.69 17.70
CA VAL A 70 -7.91 -14.58 16.99
C VAL A 70 -8.37 -15.71 17.93
N GLU A 71 -7.46 -16.30 18.71
CA GLU A 71 -7.79 -17.27 19.76
C GLU A 71 -8.79 -16.68 20.76
N TRP A 72 -8.53 -15.46 21.23
CA TRP A 72 -9.42 -14.78 22.18
C TRP A 72 -10.79 -14.47 21.59
N GLN A 73 -10.87 -14.12 20.30
CA GLN A 73 -12.14 -13.97 19.61
C GLN A 73 -12.96 -15.27 19.64
N PHE A 74 -12.35 -16.42 19.39
CA PHE A 74 -13.03 -17.72 19.49
C PHE A 74 -13.50 -18.03 20.91
N ARG A 75 -12.66 -17.81 21.92
CA ARG A 75 -13.02 -18.04 23.34
C ARG A 75 -14.22 -17.19 23.75
N VAL A 76 -14.17 -15.89 23.47
CA VAL A 76 -15.27 -14.96 23.81
C VAL A 76 -16.53 -15.32 23.02
N ALA A 77 -16.41 -15.69 21.73
CA ALA A 77 -17.55 -16.14 20.94
C ALA A 77 -18.19 -17.44 21.48
N ALA A 78 -17.40 -18.30 22.13
CA ALA A 78 -17.86 -19.50 22.83
C ALA A 78 -18.47 -19.19 24.22
N GLY A 79 -18.48 -17.94 24.66
CA GLY A 79 -18.99 -17.51 25.97
C GLY A 79 -17.99 -17.65 27.11
N GLU A 80 -16.71 -17.91 26.82
CA GLU A 80 -15.66 -17.88 27.84
C GLU A 80 -15.40 -16.45 28.34
N GLN A 81 -14.86 -16.34 29.55
CA GLN A 81 -14.34 -15.08 30.07
C GLN A 81 -12.97 -14.77 29.47
N LEU A 82 -12.57 -13.48 29.51
CA LEU A 82 -11.23 -13.08 29.09
C LEU A 82 -10.17 -13.82 29.94
N PRO A 83 -9.13 -14.42 29.32
CA PRO A 83 -8.13 -15.19 30.04
C PRO A 83 -7.26 -14.37 31.00
N MET A 84 -7.19 -13.04 30.79
CA MET A 84 -6.34 -12.14 31.55
C MET A 84 -7.06 -10.83 31.88
N LYS A 85 -6.69 -10.22 32.99
CA LYS A 85 -7.09 -8.88 33.40
C LYS A 85 -6.18 -7.81 32.79
N GLN A 86 -6.64 -6.56 32.82
CA GLN A 86 -5.92 -5.42 32.26
C GLN A 86 -4.50 -5.25 32.85
N GLU A 87 -4.30 -5.53 34.14
CA GLU A 87 -2.99 -5.39 34.79
C GLU A 87 -1.99 -6.49 34.37
N GLU A 88 -2.48 -7.61 33.84
CA GLU A 88 -1.67 -8.76 33.43
C GLU A 88 -1.16 -8.60 31.99
N ILE A 89 -1.81 -7.75 31.18
CA ILE A 89 -1.41 -7.46 29.80
C ILE A 89 -0.18 -6.56 29.82
N LYS A 90 0.98 -7.13 29.50
CA LYS A 90 2.25 -6.41 29.44
C LYS A 90 2.53 -5.99 28.00
N LEU A 91 2.98 -4.75 27.82
CA LEU A 91 3.58 -4.28 26.58
C LEU A 91 5.08 -4.50 26.67
N ILE A 92 5.62 -5.32 25.78
CA ILE A 92 7.02 -5.72 25.76
C ILE A 92 7.59 -5.41 24.38
N ASP A 93 8.78 -4.81 24.35
CA ASP A 93 9.52 -4.54 23.13
C ASP A 93 8.77 -3.60 22.17
N HIS A 94 9.15 -3.61 20.89
CA HIS A 94 8.54 -2.82 19.82
C HIS A 94 8.33 -3.70 18.57
N ALA A 95 7.26 -3.44 17.83
CA ALA A 95 6.93 -4.15 16.60
C ALA A 95 6.51 -3.21 15.47
N ILE A 96 6.98 -3.51 14.26
CA ILE A 96 6.63 -2.78 13.05
C ILE A 96 6.15 -3.79 12.01
N GLU A 97 5.07 -3.44 11.31
CA GLU A 97 4.50 -4.22 10.22
C GLU A 97 4.60 -3.43 8.93
N ALA A 98 5.05 -4.11 7.88
CA ALA A 98 4.98 -3.66 6.50
C ALA A 98 3.89 -4.44 5.76
N ARG A 99 3.03 -3.73 5.03
CA ARG A 99 2.11 -4.35 4.07
C ARG A 99 2.74 -4.34 2.70
N ILE A 100 2.88 -5.53 2.14
CA ILE A 100 3.41 -5.72 0.80
C ILE A 100 2.21 -5.83 -0.14
N TYR A 101 2.12 -4.91 -1.08
CA TYR A 101 1.07 -4.82 -2.09
C TYR A 101 1.62 -5.08 -3.48
N ALA A 102 0.80 -5.73 -4.31
CA ALA A 102 0.99 -5.82 -5.75
C ALA A 102 0.63 -4.48 -6.40
N GLU A 103 1.47 -3.48 -6.23
CA GLU A 103 1.29 -2.12 -6.73
C GLU A 103 2.58 -1.61 -7.39
N ASP A 104 2.43 -0.81 -8.43
CA ASP A 104 3.55 -0.10 -9.05
C ASP A 104 3.71 1.27 -8.39
N SER A 105 4.68 1.38 -7.47
CA SER A 105 4.99 2.64 -6.80
C SER A 105 5.32 3.76 -7.79
N GLN A 106 6.03 3.47 -8.89
CA GLN A 106 6.43 4.46 -9.89
C GLN A 106 5.24 4.95 -10.71
N ALA A 107 4.26 4.08 -10.95
CA ALA A 107 3.00 4.43 -11.58
C ALA A 107 1.92 4.83 -10.55
N ASN A 108 2.24 5.68 -9.57
CA ASN A 108 1.29 6.23 -8.59
C ASN A 108 0.52 5.13 -7.80
N PHE A 109 1.22 4.08 -7.39
CA PHE A 109 0.69 2.94 -6.62
C PHE A 109 -0.47 2.23 -7.31
N MET A 110 -0.51 2.26 -8.65
CA MET A 110 -1.53 1.55 -9.40
C MET A 110 -1.40 0.05 -9.14
N PRO A 111 -2.49 -0.65 -8.78
CA PRO A 111 -2.42 -2.09 -8.55
C PRO A 111 -2.04 -2.85 -9.81
N THR A 112 -1.38 -3.97 -9.58
CA THR A 112 -0.92 -4.86 -10.63
C THR A 112 -1.44 -6.26 -10.38
N ALA A 113 -1.94 -6.87 -11.46
CA ALA A 113 -2.41 -8.24 -11.48
C ALA A 113 -1.46 -9.08 -12.31
N GLY A 114 -1.30 -10.35 -11.96
CA GLY A 114 -0.42 -11.26 -12.66
C GLY A 114 -0.01 -12.46 -11.82
N THR A 115 0.80 -13.33 -12.41
CA THR A 115 1.31 -14.53 -11.74
C THR A 115 2.58 -14.20 -10.96
N LEU A 116 2.68 -14.73 -9.74
CA LEU A 116 3.88 -14.66 -8.90
C LEU A 116 4.89 -15.70 -9.39
N GLU A 117 5.65 -15.38 -10.42
CA GLU A 117 6.65 -16.28 -11.02
C GLU A 117 7.75 -16.69 -10.01
N TYR A 118 8.10 -15.76 -9.12
CA TYR A 118 9.03 -16.00 -8.02
C TYR A 118 8.50 -15.37 -6.73
N LEU A 119 8.53 -16.12 -5.62
CA LEU A 119 8.13 -15.59 -4.32
C LEU A 119 8.96 -16.22 -3.21
N GLN A 120 9.72 -15.39 -2.51
CA GLN A 120 10.47 -15.78 -1.33
C GLN A 120 10.28 -14.74 -0.22
N PHE A 121 9.85 -15.22 0.94
CA PHE A 121 9.74 -14.42 2.16
C PHE A 121 10.90 -14.69 3.13
N PRO A 122 11.23 -13.72 4.00
CA PRO A 122 12.21 -13.90 5.08
C PRO A 122 11.76 -14.98 6.08
N LYS A 123 12.71 -15.65 6.71
CA LYS A 123 12.45 -16.73 7.70
C LYS A 123 12.61 -16.31 9.15
N ASN A 124 13.22 -15.15 9.39
CA ASN A 124 13.62 -14.67 10.71
C ASN A 124 12.61 -13.70 11.36
N VAL A 125 11.50 -13.41 10.68
CA VAL A 125 10.43 -12.54 11.15
C VAL A 125 9.08 -13.20 10.89
N ARG A 126 8.01 -12.69 11.52
CA ARG A 126 6.65 -13.18 11.24
C ARG A 126 6.22 -12.69 9.86
N VAL A 127 5.68 -13.58 9.05
CA VAL A 127 5.10 -13.26 7.75
C VAL A 127 3.71 -13.89 7.68
N ASP A 128 2.70 -13.05 7.57
CA ASP A 128 1.32 -13.48 7.34
C ASP A 128 1.04 -13.29 5.84
N SER A 129 0.89 -14.38 5.09
CA SER A 129 0.59 -14.34 3.65
C SER A 129 -0.49 -15.36 3.29
N GLY A 130 -1.36 -14.99 2.34
CA GLY A 130 -2.43 -15.84 1.81
C GLY A 130 -2.11 -16.47 0.45
N ILE A 131 -0.90 -16.26 -0.07
CA ILE A 131 -0.48 -16.63 -1.43
C ILE A 131 0.84 -17.42 -1.41
N ARG A 132 1.14 -18.08 -2.53
CA ARG A 132 2.35 -18.88 -2.75
C ARG A 132 2.92 -18.60 -4.14
N GLN A 133 4.18 -18.99 -4.35
CA GLN A 133 4.79 -18.92 -5.68
C GLN A 133 3.93 -19.70 -6.70
N GLY A 134 3.69 -19.10 -7.85
CA GLY A 134 2.83 -19.62 -8.92
C GLY A 134 1.36 -19.23 -8.81
N ASP A 135 0.91 -18.64 -7.69
CA ASP A 135 -0.44 -18.09 -7.59
C ASP A 135 -0.61 -16.82 -8.44
N GLU A 136 -1.85 -16.52 -8.81
CA GLU A 136 -2.22 -15.31 -9.54
C GLU A 136 -2.85 -14.27 -8.59
N VAL A 137 -2.31 -13.05 -8.60
CA VAL A 137 -2.97 -11.87 -8.01
C VAL A 137 -4.00 -11.36 -9.01
N THR A 138 -5.28 -11.63 -8.74
CA THR A 138 -6.38 -11.25 -9.62
C THR A 138 -6.95 -9.87 -9.27
N VAL A 139 -7.62 -9.24 -10.24
CA VAL A 139 -8.30 -7.93 -10.05
C VAL A 139 -9.53 -7.96 -9.13
N PHE A 140 -9.97 -9.13 -8.69
CA PHE A 140 -11.22 -9.30 -7.92
C PHE A 140 -11.02 -9.14 -6.41
N TYR A 141 -9.78 -9.15 -5.94
CA TYR A 141 -9.43 -9.08 -4.52
C TYR A 141 -8.45 -7.94 -4.27
N ASP A 142 -8.23 -7.64 -2.99
CA ASP A 142 -7.24 -6.66 -2.55
C ASP A 142 -5.82 -7.06 -3.03
N PRO A 143 -4.94 -6.10 -3.42
CA PRO A 143 -3.62 -6.41 -3.95
C PRO A 143 -2.60 -6.89 -2.90
N MET A 144 -2.97 -7.01 -1.62
CA MET A 144 -2.03 -7.36 -0.56
C MET A 144 -1.48 -8.78 -0.75
N ILE A 145 -0.16 -8.85 -0.86
CA ILE A 145 0.66 -10.06 -0.99
C ILE A 145 0.94 -10.66 0.39
N ALA A 146 1.39 -9.82 1.33
CA ALA A 146 1.79 -10.26 2.66
C ALA A 146 1.83 -9.11 3.66
N LYS A 147 1.83 -9.48 4.94
CA LYS A 147 2.25 -8.62 6.06
C LYS A 147 3.56 -9.15 6.61
N ILE A 148 4.58 -8.32 6.69
CA ILE A 148 5.89 -8.67 7.25
C ILE A 148 6.06 -7.93 8.56
N ILE A 149 6.21 -8.66 9.66
CA ILE A 149 6.20 -8.10 11.01
C ILE A 149 7.49 -8.42 11.73
N ALA A 150 8.24 -7.38 12.08
CA ALA A 150 9.48 -7.49 12.83
C ALA A 150 9.30 -6.98 14.26
N LYS A 151 9.86 -7.74 15.21
CA LYS A 151 9.91 -7.38 16.64
C LYS A 151 11.36 -7.18 17.09
N GLY A 152 11.63 -6.09 17.79
CA GLY A 152 12.93 -5.76 18.36
C GLY A 152 12.77 -5.18 19.76
N LYS A 153 13.77 -5.33 20.63
CA LYS A 153 13.71 -4.82 22.02
C LYS A 153 13.55 -3.31 22.08
N THR A 154 14.04 -2.63 21.04
CA THR A 154 13.83 -1.20 20.80
C THR A 154 13.18 -1.00 19.43
N ARG A 155 12.65 0.20 19.21
CA ARG A 155 12.10 0.61 17.91
C ARG A 155 13.15 0.48 16.81
N GLU A 156 14.38 0.92 17.06
CA GLU A 156 15.50 0.88 16.12
C GLU A 156 15.86 -0.57 15.75
N GLU A 157 15.86 -1.49 16.73
CA GLU A 157 16.09 -2.91 16.47
C GLU A 157 14.95 -3.50 15.61
N ALA A 158 13.70 -3.08 15.84
CA ALA A 158 12.56 -3.52 15.04
C ALA A 158 12.66 -3.00 13.59
N ILE A 159 13.04 -1.73 13.40
CA ILE A 159 13.29 -1.13 12.08
C ILE A 159 14.38 -1.90 11.35
N PHE A 160 15.54 -2.09 11.98
CA PHE A 160 16.67 -2.81 11.37
C PHE A 160 16.30 -4.23 10.96
N LYS A 161 15.56 -4.95 11.81
CA LYS A 161 15.07 -6.30 11.48
C LYS A 161 14.07 -6.29 10.34
N LEU A 162 13.16 -5.32 10.29
CA LEU A 162 12.18 -5.19 9.20
C LEU A 162 12.87 -4.86 7.88
N GLU A 163 13.82 -3.93 7.89
CA GLU A 163 14.62 -3.58 6.71
C GLU A 163 15.35 -4.81 6.16
N ASN A 164 16.04 -5.57 7.02
CA ASN A 164 16.73 -6.79 6.62
C ASN A 164 15.74 -7.87 6.11
N ALA A 165 14.56 -7.95 6.68
CA ALA A 165 13.51 -8.86 6.24
C ALA A 165 12.96 -8.46 4.85
N LEU A 166 12.79 -7.17 4.59
CA LEU A 166 12.40 -6.64 3.28
C LEU A 166 13.50 -6.87 2.23
N ASN A 167 14.77 -6.71 2.59
CA ASN A 167 15.91 -7.04 1.69
C ASN A 167 15.91 -8.51 1.25
N GLN A 168 15.39 -9.41 2.08
CA GLN A 168 15.28 -10.85 1.79
C GLN A 168 13.96 -11.22 1.11
N THR A 169 13.03 -10.26 0.97
CA THR A 169 11.75 -10.47 0.30
C THR A 169 11.96 -10.31 -1.19
N GLN A 170 11.71 -11.38 -1.95
CA GLN A 170 11.90 -11.41 -3.40
C GLN A 170 10.58 -11.78 -4.06
N ILE A 171 10.09 -10.90 -4.94
CA ILE A 171 8.83 -11.05 -5.66
C ILE A 171 9.12 -10.78 -7.13
N GLY A 172 8.81 -11.76 -7.99
CA GLY A 172 8.97 -11.66 -9.44
C GLY A 172 7.66 -11.95 -10.16
N GLY A 173 7.49 -11.35 -11.35
CA GLY A 173 6.31 -11.50 -12.21
C GLY A 173 5.28 -10.36 -12.10
N ILE A 174 5.30 -9.59 -11.01
CA ILE A 174 4.41 -8.43 -10.81
C ILE A 174 5.16 -7.28 -10.12
N PHE A 175 4.71 -6.04 -10.35
CA PHE A 175 5.20 -4.88 -9.61
C PHE A 175 4.70 -4.94 -8.16
N ASN A 176 5.50 -4.40 -7.25
CA ASN A 176 5.19 -4.40 -5.83
C ASN A 176 5.84 -3.21 -5.11
N ASN A 177 5.35 -2.92 -3.91
CA ASN A 177 5.77 -1.77 -3.13
C ASN A 177 6.94 -2.04 -2.16
N VAL A 178 7.64 -3.19 -2.23
CA VAL A 178 8.70 -3.56 -1.25
C VAL A 178 9.75 -2.46 -1.17
N GLU A 179 10.22 -1.95 -2.31
CA GLU A 179 11.26 -0.91 -2.33
C GLU A 179 10.77 0.41 -1.76
N PHE A 180 9.53 0.80 -2.07
CA PHE A 180 8.93 1.99 -1.49
C PHE A 180 8.84 1.89 0.05
N VAL A 181 8.42 0.74 0.58
CA VAL A 181 8.39 0.53 2.03
C VAL A 181 9.80 0.59 2.64
N ARG A 182 10.81 0.04 1.97
CA ARG A 182 12.22 0.17 2.40
C ARG A 182 12.66 1.62 2.45
N SER A 183 12.30 2.41 1.43
CA SER A 183 12.57 3.86 1.38
C SER A 183 11.93 4.59 2.57
N CYS A 184 10.66 4.31 2.87
CA CYS A 184 9.99 4.87 4.06
C CYS A 184 10.72 4.54 5.37
N LEU A 185 11.20 3.31 5.55
CA LEU A 185 11.91 2.90 6.77
C LEU A 185 13.26 3.60 6.95
N LYS A 186 13.91 3.98 5.85
CA LYS A 186 15.22 4.66 5.84
C LYS A 186 15.09 6.18 5.97
N HIS A 187 13.91 6.74 5.70
CA HIS A 187 13.69 8.18 5.73
C HIS A 187 13.93 8.77 7.13
N GLU A 188 14.61 9.93 7.20
CA GLU A 188 15.02 10.56 8.47
C GLU A 188 13.85 10.76 9.45
N LYS A 189 12.72 11.27 8.94
CA LYS A 189 11.49 11.48 9.73
C LYS A 189 10.90 10.19 10.30
N PHE A 190 10.97 9.09 9.54
CA PHE A 190 10.52 7.80 10.05
C PHE A 190 11.46 7.30 11.16
N LEU A 191 12.77 7.44 10.97
CA LEU A 191 13.77 7.04 11.96
C LEU A 191 13.65 7.84 13.27
N SER A 192 13.44 9.17 13.18
CA SER A 192 13.25 10.02 14.35
C SER A 192 11.91 9.81 15.06
N GLY A 193 10.93 9.22 14.36
CA GLY A 193 9.56 9.05 14.86
C GLY A 193 8.71 10.32 14.76
N ASP A 194 9.21 11.35 14.04
CA ASP A 194 8.48 12.59 13.72
C ASP A 194 7.54 12.34 12.54
N LEU A 195 6.44 11.63 12.82
CA LEU A 195 5.49 11.16 11.81
C LEU A 195 4.10 11.77 12.03
N TYR A 196 3.46 12.08 10.91
CA TYR A 196 2.08 12.57 10.81
C TYR A 196 1.41 11.98 9.57
N THR A 197 0.11 12.16 9.45
CA THR A 197 -0.70 11.52 8.40
C THR A 197 -0.32 11.93 6.99
N ASP A 198 0.23 13.13 6.80
CA ASP A 198 0.67 13.65 5.51
C ASP A 198 2.14 13.35 5.20
N PHE A 199 2.81 12.51 5.99
CA PHE A 199 4.21 12.11 5.76
C PHE A 199 4.45 11.59 4.33
N ILE A 200 3.63 10.66 3.83
CA ILE A 200 3.83 10.12 2.48
C ILE A 200 3.60 11.20 1.41
N PRO A 201 2.46 11.94 1.38
CA PRO A 201 2.25 13.02 0.43
C PRO A 201 3.36 14.08 0.41
N GLU A 202 3.87 14.48 1.58
CA GLU A 202 4.88 15.54 1.68
C GLU A 202 6.24 15.08 1.16
N TYR A 203 6.68 13.88 1.54
CA TYR A 203 8.00 13.37 1.19
C TYR A 203 7.99 12.45 -0.04
N ILE A 204 6.91 12.42 -0.83
CA ILE A 204 6.75 11.46 -1.93
C ILE A 204 7.91 11.49 -2.92
N ASN A 205 8.43 12.67 -3.26
CA ASN A 205 9.54 12.81 -4.20
C ASN A 205 10.83 12.19 -3.65
N GLU A 206 11.09 12.35 -2.35
CA GLU A 206 12.26 11.75 -1.67
C GLU A 206 12.09 10.24 -1.55
N LEU A 207 10.90 9.79 -1.17
CA LEU A 207 10.57 8.36 -1.02
C LEU A 207 10.62 7.60 -2.34
N MET A 208 10.28 8.27 -3.44
CA MET A 208 10.31 7.73 -4.81
C MET A 208 11.66 7.88 -5.49
N SER A 209 12.58 8.66 -4.93
CA SER A 209 13.93 8.80 -5.44
C SER A 209 14.66 7.47 -5.27
N LEU A 210 14.68 6.68 -6.34
CA LEU A 210 15.62 5.58 -6.43
C LEU A 210 17.00 6.24 -6.47
N GLU A 211 17.80 6.05 -5.43
CA GLU A 211 19.23 6.25 -5.56
C GLU A 211 19.67 5.38 -6.74
N LYS A 212 19.89 6.00 -7.90
CA LYS A 212 20.57 5.36 -9.01
C LYS A 212 21.98 5.12 -8.50
N GLU A 213 22.19 3.97 -7.88
CA GLU A 213 23.53 3.43 -7.70
C GLU A 213 24.08 3.26 -9.12
N ASN A 214 24.79 4.29 -9.59
CA ASN A 214 25.70 4.22 -10.73
C ASN A 214 26.94 3.41 -10.31
N ASP A 215 26.71 2.28 -9.64
CA ASP A 215 27.74 1.34 -9.29
C ASP A 215 28.07 0.55 -10.55
N CYS A 216 29.32 0.68 -10.98
CA CYS A 216 29.87 -0.07 -12.09
C CYS A 216 29.66 -1.59 -11.94
N TYR A 217 29.57 -2.11 -10.71
CA TYR A 217 29.29 -3.50 -10.45
C TYR A 217 27.84 -3.87 -10.78
N VAL A 218 26.86 -3.05 -10.42
CA VAL A 218 25.44 -3.28 -10.76
C VAL A 218 25.25 -3.23 -12.28
N LEU A 219 25.89 -2.29 -12.95
CA LEU A 219 25.87 -2.22 -14.42
C LEU A 219 26.53 -3.43 -15.07
N LEU A 220 27.67 -3.90 -14.54
CA LEU A 220 28.38 -5.07 -15.05
C LEU A 220 27.58 -6.36 -14.81
N GLU A 221 27.01 -6.53 -13.61
CA GLU A 221 26.14 -7.66 -13.27
C GLU A 221 24.88 -7.67 -14.13
N SER A 222 24.26 -6.51 -14.35
CA SER A 222 23.10 -6.35 -15.24
C SER A 222 23.47 -6.68 -16.69
N ALA A 223 24.63 -6.25 -17.18
CA ALA A 223 25.11 -6.57 -18.52
C ALA A 223 25.41 -8.08 -18.67
N ILE A 224 26.02 -8.70 -17.66
CA ILE A 224 26.28 -10.15 -17.65
C ILE A 224 24.96 -10.93 -17.62
N ALA A 225 24.03 -10.54 -16.75
CA ALA A 225 22.71 -11.15 -16.66
C ALA A 225 21.95 -11.02 -17.99
N PHE A 226 21.96 -9.84 -18.62
CA PHE A 226 21.36 -9.60 -19.92
C PHE A 226 21.94 -10.52 -20.99
N VAL A 227 23.27 -10.62 -21.10
CA VAL A 227 23.93 -11.51 -22.07
C VAL A 227 23.61 -12.98 -21.78
N LEU A 228 23.57 -13.40 -20.52
CA LEU A 228 23.21 -14.77 -20.16
C LEU A 228 21.74 -15.09 -20.48
N LEU A 229 20.83 -14.14 -20.28
CA LEU A 229 19.42 -14.29 -20.61
C LEU A 229 19.16 -14.26 -22.11
N ASP A 230 19.86 -13.41 -22.88
CA ASP A 230 19.70 -13.31 -24.33
C ASP A 230 20.35 -14.49 -25.07
N VAL A 231 21.51 -14.96 -24.60
CA VAL A 231 22.25 -16.07 -25.24
C VAL A 231 21.72 -17.45 -24.84
N PHE A 232 21.19 -17.62 -23.62
CA PHE A 232 20.75 -18.92 -23.10
C PHE A 232 19.26 -18.99 -22.74
N GLY A 233 18.51 -17.89 -22.79
CA GLY A 233 17.08 -17.87 -22.48
C GLY A 233 16.23 -18.44 -23.60
N SER A 234 15.64 -19.61 -23.34
CA SER A 234 14.51 -20.13 -24.12
C SER A 234 13.29 -20.26 -23.20
N GLY A 235 12.51 -19.18 -23.07
CA GLY A 235 11.28 -19.16 -22.26
C GLY A 235 10.91 -17.78 -21.68
N HIS A 236 9.67 -17.66 -21.16
CA HIS A 236 9.21 -16.50 -20.40
C HIS A 236 10.14 -16.27 -19.19
N SER A 237 10.73 -15.09 -19.10
CA SER A 237 11.70 -14.72 -18.07
C SER A 237 11.13 -13.60 -17.21
N THR A 238 11.24 -13.73 -15.88
CA THR A 238 10.93 -12.68 -14.89
C THR A 238 11.65 -11.36 -15.16
N TRP A 239 12.75 -11.41 -15.91
CA TRP A 239 13.61 -10.27 -16.22
C TRP A 239 13.13 -9.48 -17.45
N ASN A 240 12.17 -10.00 -18.22
CA ASN A 240 11.60 -9.28 -19.37
C ASN A 240 10.74 -8.08 -18.95
N SER A 241 10.39 -7.95 -17.66
CA SER A 241 9.73 -6.75 -17.11
C SER A 241 10.69 -5.59 -16.87
N ILE A 242 12.01 -5.81 -16.97
CA ILE A 242 13.01 -4.74 -16.95
C ILE A 242 13.08 -4.18 -18.36
N SER A 243 12.33 -3.11 -18.64
CA SER A 243 12.50 -2.34 -19.86
C SER A 243 13.74 -1.45 -19.75
N LEU A 244 14.62 -1.54 -20.74
CA LEU A 244 15.76 -0.63 -20.95
C LEU A 244 15.40 0.52 -21.90
N ASP A 245 14.14 0.66 -22.31
CA ASP A 245 13.75 1.73 -23.22
C ASP A 245 13.97 3.08 -22.52
N GLU A 246 14.98 3.82 -23.00
CA GLU A 246 15.29 5.22 -22.66
C GLU A 246 14.20 6.20 -23.16
N GLU A 247 12.93 5.80 -23.17
CA GLU A 247 11.88 6.81 -23.11
C GLU A 247 11.86 7.30 -21.67
N VAL A 248 12.62 8.38 -21.45
CA VAL A 248 12.43 9.31 -20.34
C VAL A 248 10.93 9.61 -20.29
N PHE A 249 10.21 8.86 -19.46
CA PHE A 249 8.85 9.20 -19.08
C PHE A 249 8.95 10.57 -18.43
N ASP A 250 8.41 11.59 -19.12
CA ASP A 250 8.32 12.94 -18.59
C ASP A 250 7.67 12.86 -17.22
N SER A 251 8.46 13.13 -16.18
CA SER A 251 8.09 12.94 -14.77
C SER A 251 6.95 13.86 -14.32
N GLU A 252 6.48 14.77 -15.19
CA GLU A 252 5.32 15.63 -14.96
C GLU A 252 3.98 15.00 -15.35
N GLU A 253 3.92 13.87 -16.07
CA GLU A 253 2.65 13.26 -16.52
C GLU A 253 2.05 12.22 -15.55
N LEU A 254 2.79 11.79 -14.53
CA LEU A 254 2.41 10.66 -13.65
C LEU A 254 1.59 11.02 -12.40
N LEU A 255 1.35 12.30 -12.14
CA LEU A 255 0.59 12.76 -10.96
C LEU A 255 -0.93 12.45 -11.00
N GLY A 256 -1.42 11.65 -11.96
CA GLY A 256 -2.85 11.47 -12.21
C GLY A 256 -3.36 10.04 -12.38
N GLY A 257 -2.55 8.99 -12.20
CA GLY A 257 -2.99 7.58 -12.33
C GLY A 257 -3.65 7.24 -13.68
N THR A 258 -3.45 8.06 -14.70
CA THR A 258 -4.14 7.98 -15.99
C THR A 258 -3.15 7.53 -17.04
N SER A 259 -3.34 6.34 -17.60
CA SER A 259 -2.57 5.92 -18.78
C SER A 259 -3.04 6.71 -20.01
N ILE A 260 -2.13 7.45 -20.64
CA ILE A 260 -2.42 8.25 -21.84
C ILE A 260 -1.80 7.54 -23.04
N ILE A 261 -2.58 7.28 -24.08
CA ILE A 261 -2.06 6.83 -25.37
C ILE A 261 -2.86 7.58 -26.45
N ASP A 262 -2.15 8.20 -27.40
CA ASP A 262 -2.73 9.10 -28.42
C ASP A 262 -3.47 10.32 -27.83
N GLY A 263 -3.02 10.81 -26.66
CA GLY A 263 -3.61 11.98 -25.98
C GLY A 263 -4.94 11.72 -25.26
N ASN A 264 -5.45 10.47 -25.28
CA ASN A 264 -6.74 10.11 -24.68
C ASN A 264 -6.57 9.26 -23.41
N PRO A 265 -7.37 9.49 -22.37
CA PRO A 265 -7.37 8.68 -21.15
C PRO A 265 -7.85 7.24 -21.43
N LYS A 266 -6.97 6.28 -21.15
CA LYS A 266 -7.25 4.85 -21.23
C LYS A 266 -7.29 4.22 -19.83
N SER A 267 -7.85 3.02 -19.74
CA SER A 267 -7.89 2.23 -18.51
C SER A 267 -6.48 1.74 -18.17
N PRO A 268 -5.85 2.18 -17.07
CA PRO A 268 -4.48 1.79 -16.72
C PRO A 268 -4.36 0.31 -16.29
N MET A 269 -5.49 -0.28 -15.89
CA MET A 269 -5.61 -1.66 -15.46
C MET A 269 -6.99 -2.23 -15.85
N PRO A 270 -7.17 -3.56 -15.85
CA PRO A 270 -8.49 -4.14 -15.98
C PRO A 270 -9.37 -3.81 -14.77
N GLY A 271 -10.61 -3.41 -15.00
CA GLY A 271 -11.54 -3.00 -13.93
C GLY A 271 -12.98 -2.92 -14.39
N ILE A 272 -13.87 -2.50 -13.51
CA ILE A 272 -15.29 -2.24 -13.79
C ILE A 272 -15.54 -0.74 -13.72
N VAL A 273 -16.20 -0.15 -14.71
CA VAL A 273 -16.59 1.26 -14.66
C VAL A 273 -17.66 1.46 -13.60
N GLU A 274 -17.31 2.14 -12.50
CA GLU A 274 -18.23 2.40 -11.40
C GLU A 274 -19.08 3.65 -11.67
N LYS A 275 -18.45 4.73 -12.15
CA LYS A 275 -19.12 6.02 -12.39
C LYS A 275 -18.56 6.73 -13.61
N LEU A 276 -19.42 7.44 -14.33
CA LEU A 276 -19.04 8.46 -15.30
C LEU A 276 -19.28 9.82 -14.64
N LEU A 277 -18.25 10.65 -14.58
CA LEU A 277 -18.28 11.96 -13.89
C LEU A 277 -18.44 13.13 -14.85
N VAL A 278 -18.42 12.86 -16.16
CA VAL A 278 -18.56 13.83 -17.25
C VAL A 278 -19.52 13.31 -18.31
N ASN A 279 -20.05 14.24 -19.10
CA ASN A 279 -20.89 13.97 -20.26
C ASN A 279 -20.19 14.39 -21.55
N VAL A 280 -20.65 13.85 -22.67
CA VAL A 280 -20.19 14.27 -24.00
C VAL A 280 -20.50 15.76 -24.21
N GLY A 281 -19.49 16.53 -24.62
CA GLY A 281 -19.56 17.99 -24.80
C GLY A 281 -19.09 18.81 -23.60
N ASP A 282 -18.83 18.19 -22.44
CA ASP A 282 -18.34 18.92 -21.27
C ASP A 282 -16.94 19.46 -21.49
N LYS A 283 -16.68 20.69 -21.02
CA LYS A 283 -15.33 21.25 -20.87
C LYS A 283 -14.74 20.71 -19.58
N VAL A 284 -13.54 20.16 -19.67
CA VAL A 284 -12.81 19.58 -18.55
C VAL A 284 -11.46 20.26 -18.39
N GLU A 285 -11.09 20.53 -17.14
CA GLU A 285 -9.79 21.10 -16.79
C GLU A 285 -8.76 19.99 -16.56
N LYS A 286 -7.46 20.30 -16.68
CA LYS A 286 -6.38 19.39 -16.32
C LYS A 286 -6.59 18.87 -14.88
N ASN A 287 -6.41 17.57 -14.68
CA ASN A 287 -6.64 16.83 -13.43
C ASN A 287 -8.11 16.67 -12.98
N GLN A 288 -9.08 17.16 -13.76
CA GLN A 288 -10.50 16.92 -13.47
C GLN A 288 -10.85 15.44 -13.65
N SER A 289 -11.58 14.86 -12.70
CA SER A 289 -12.00 13.46 -12.75
C SER A 289 -13.03 13.22 -13.85
N LEU A 290 -12.81 12.19 -14.67
CA LEU A 290 -13.62 11.82 -15.82
C LEU A 290 -14.42 10.54 -15.58
N VAL A 291 -13.75 9.48 -15.12
CA VAL A 291 -14.32 8.14 -14.94
C VAL A 291 -13.79 7.56 -13.63
N ALA A 292 -14.66 6.92 -12.86
CA ALA A 292 -14.27 6.12 -11.70
C ALA A 292 -14.27 4.63 -12.07
N LEU A 293 -13.15 3.96 -11.90
CA LEU A 293 -13.00 2.52 -12.08
C LEU A 293 -12.94 1.82 -10.73
N ASN A 294 -13.64 0.70 -10.58
CA ASN A 294 -13.47 -0.22 -9.47
C ASN A 294 -12.56 -1.37 -9.92
N ALA A 295 -11.40 -1.50 -9.29
CA ALA A 295 -10.56 -2.67 -9.43
C ALA A 295 -9.94 -2.98 -8.08
N MET A 296 -9.71 -4.26 -7.79
CA MET A 296 -9.12 -4.71 -6.53
C MET A 296 -9.83 -4.15 -5.28
N LYS A 297 -11.15 -3.97 -5.37
CA LYS A 297 -12.04 -3.40 -4.33
C LYS A 297 -11.75 -1.94 -3.97
N MET A 298 -10.97 -1.22 -4.77
CA MET A 298 -10.72 0.20 -4.60
C MET A 298 -11.22 0.99 -5.81
N GLU A 299 -11.66 2.23 -5.55
CA GLU A 299 -12.10 3.18 -6.58
C GLU A 299 -10.90 3.99 -7.08
N TYR A 300 -10.72 4.05 -8.39
CA TYR A 300 -9.65 4.78 -9.07
C TYR A 300 -10.24 5.84 -9.98
N LEU A 301 -9.89 7.09 -9.73
CA LEU A 301 -10.33 8.22 -10.53
C LEU A 301 -9.38 8.43 -11.71
N ILE A 302 -9.90 8.24 -12.92
CA ILE A 302 -9.22 8.59 -14.16
C ILE A 302 -9.46 10.07 -14.43
N ARG A 303 -8.38 10.82 -14.66
CA ARG A 303 -8.39 12.29 -14.73
C ARG A 303 -8.02 12.79 -16.12
N ALA A 304 -8.45 14.02 -16.45
CA ALA A 304 -8.08 14.66 -17.69
C ALA A 304 -6.60 15.05 -17.68
N PRO A 305 -5.80 14.66 -18.69
CA PRO A 305 -4.38 15.00 -18.76
C PRO A 305 -4.12 16.48 -19.10
N PHE A 306 -5.10 17.16 -19.71
CA PHE A 306 -5.02 18.57 -20.12
C PHE A 306 -6.43 19.16 -20.26
N ASN A 307 -6.50 20.49 -20.40
CA ASN A 307 -7.76 21.19 -20.67
C ASN A 307 -8.36 20.75 -22.02
N ALA A 308 -9.57 20.20 -22.00
CA ALA A 308 -10.18 19.57 -23.17
C ALA A 308 -11.71 19.68 -23.20
N ILE A 309 -12.30 19.33 -24.34
CA ILE A 309 -13.72 19.04 -24.47
C ILE A 309 -13.88 17.53 -24.63
N VAL A 310 -14.84 16.94 -23.92
CA VAL A 310 -15.20 15.53 -24.05
C VAL A 310 -15.86 15.30 -25.41
N ASP A 311 -15.17 14.61 -26.33
CA ASP A 311 -15.68 14.32 -27.67
C ASP A 311 -16.61 13.10 -27.68
N SER A 312 -16.18 12.02 -27.02
CA SER A 312 -16.98 10.79 -26.89
C SER A 312 -16.58 9.98 -25.66
N ILE A 313 -17.54 9.25 -25.10
CA ILE A 313 -17.32 8.32 -23.98
C ILE A 313 -17.52 6.90 -24.52
N ASN A 314 -16.49 6.06 -24.43
CA ASN A 314 -16.46 4.73 -25.06
C ASN A 314 -16.81 3.60 -24.08
N CYS A 315 -17.24 3.94 -22.86
CA CYS A 315 -17.57 2.99 -21.81
C CYS A 315 -18.91 3.30 -21.14
N SER A 316 -19.46 2.31 -20.44
CA SER A 316 -20.75 2.39 -19.75
C SER A 316 -20.62 1.94 -18.30
N ILE A 317 -21.44 2.49 -17.40
CA ILE A 317 -21.45 2.09 -15.98
C ILE A 317 -21.76 0.59 -15.86
N GLY A 318 -20.96 -0.12 -15.07
CA GLY A 318 -21.01 -1.57 -14.89
C GLY A 318 -20.24 -2.38 -15.94
N GLN A 319 -19.68 -1.75 -16.97
CA GLN A 319 -18.87 -2.43 -17.98
C GLN A 319 -17.50 -2.83 -17.44
N SER A 320 -17.10 -4.08 -17.66
CA SER A 320 -15.72 -4.51 -17.46
C SER A 320 -14.86 -4.05 -18.65
N VAL A 321 -13.76 -3.38 -18.36
CA VAL A 321 -12.81 -2.84 -19.34
C VAL A 321 -11.43 -3.46 -19.13
N PRO A 322 -10.72 -3.87 -20.19
CA PRO A 322 -9.34 -4.35 -20.08
C PRO A 322 -8.34 -3.21 -19.92
N LYS A 323 -7.09 -3.53 -19.57
CA LYS A 323 -5.96 -2.58 -19.62
C LYS A 323 -5.85 -1.97 -21.03
N ASN A 324 -5.50 -0.69 -21.10
CA ASN A 324 -5.39 0.13 -22.31
C ASN A 324 -6.69 0.31 -23.10
N PHE A 325 -7.86 0.03 -22.53
CA PHE A 325 -9.13 0.37 -23.16
C PHE A 325 -9.33 1.89 -23.17
N CYS A 326 -9.59 2.50 -24.32
CA CYS A 326 -9.86 3.94 -24.41
C CYS A 326 -11.18 4.27 -23.73
N LEU A 327 -11.18 5.08 -22.66
CA LEU A 327 -12.36 5.38 -21.86
C LEU A 327 -13.12 6.58 -22.42
N VAL A 328 -12.38 7.65 -22.72
CA VAL A 328 -12.92 8.93 -23.19
C VAL A 328 -12.01 9.47 -24.29
N ASN A 329 -12.60 9.94 -25.38
CA ASN A 329 -11.89 10.75 -26.37
C ASN A 329 -11.98 12.22 -25.99
N LEU A 330 -10.85 12.91 -25.96
CA LEU A 330 -10.71 14.32 -25.60
C LEU A 330 -10.25 15.13 -26.81
N LYS A 331 -10.87 16.29 -27.00
CA LYS A 331 -10.44 17.28 -27.97
C LYS A 331 -9.78 18.45 -27.23
N LYS A 332 -8.48 18.66 -27.46
CA LYS A 332 -7.72 19.75 -26.83
C LYS A 332 -8.37 21.10 -27.14
N ILE A 333 -8.48 21.96 -26.12
CA ILE A 333 -8.86 23.36 -26.31
C ILE A 333 -7.58 24.09 -26.72
N GLU A 334 -7.50 24.56 -27.97
CA GLU A 334 -6.43 25.48 -28.38
C GLU A 334 -6.70 26.83 -27.72
N GLU A 335 -5.77 27.31 -26.90
CA GLU A 335 -5.79 28.68 -26.40
C GLU A 335 -5.36 29.62 -27.54
N GLU A 336 -6.19 30.63 -27.85
CA GLU A 336 -5.86 31.73 -28.78
C GLU A 336 -4.79 32.67 -28.22
#